data_AF-A0A969DM49-F1
#
_entry.id   AF-A0A969DM49-F1
#
_cell.length_a   1.000
_cell.length_b   1.000
_cell.length_c   1.000
_cell.angle_alpha   90.00
_cell.angle_beta   90.00
_cell.angle_gamma   90.00
#
_symmetry.space_group_name_H-M   'P 1'
#
loop_
_entity.id
_entity.type
_entity.pdbx_description
1 polymer ?
#
loop_
_entity_poly.entity_id
_entity_poly.type
_entity_poly.pdbx_seq_one_letter_code
_entity_poly.pdbx_strand_id
1 'polypeptide(L)'
;MLSDLALSKDALITLVLYGAIAGTYLLVVPAALLFYLKARWNDVSSVERTLLYGLMFVFFPGMLVLSPLVNFRPQPRPLKS
;
A
#
# COMPACT_ATOMS: atom_id res chain seq x y z
N MET A 1 -18.10 21.22 21.48
CA MET A 1 -18.64 20.53 20.29
C MET A 1 -18.19 19.07 20.16
N LEU A 2 -17.00 18.67 20.68
CA LEU A 2 -16.54 17.27 20.68
C LEU A 2 -16.62 16.57 22.06
N SER A 3 -17.10 17.29 23.09
CA SER A 3 -17.13 16.86 24.49
C SER A 3 -18.16 15.79 24.82
N ASP A 4 -19.14 15.56 23.93
CA ASP A 4 -20.31 14.71 24.18
C ASP A 4 -20.27 13.38 23.41
N LEU A 5 -19.12 13.02 22.84
CA LEU A 5 -18.92 11.73 22.15
C LEU A 5 -18.78 10.60 23.19
N ALA A 6 -19.86 10.27 23.89
CA ALA A 6 -19.96 9.05 24.68
C ALA A 6 -20.01 7.85 23.72
N LEU A 7 -18.85 7.37 23.28
CA LEU A 7 -18.75 6.30 22.30
C LEU A 7 -19.04 4.95 22.98
N SER A 8 -20.12 4.29 22.55
CA SER A 8 -20.44 2.92 23.00
C SER A 8 -19.27 1.98 22.68
N LYS A 9 -19.09 0.93 23.50
CA LYS A 9 -18.05 -0.10 23.27
C LYS A 9 -18.15 -0.70 21.87
N ASP A 10 -19.36 -0.95 21.38
CA ASP A 10 -19.57 -1.49 20.03
C ASP A 10 -19.12 -0.51 18.94
N ALA A 11 -19.35 0.78 19.17
CA ALA A 11 -18.90 1.84 18.27
C ALA A 11 -17.37 2.00 18.29
N LEU A 12 -16.72 1.83 19.46
CA LEU A 12 -15.25 1.78 19.57
C LEU A 12 -14.67 0.59 18.79
N ILE A 13 -15.22 -0.61 18.98
CA ILE A 13 -14.78 -1.82 18.27
C ILE A 13 -14.94 -1.62 16.76
N THR A 14 -16.09 -1.11 16.33
CA THR A 14 -16.38 -0.83 14.92
C THR A 14 -15.38 0.16 14.35
N LEU A 15 -15.11 1.27 15.05
CA LEU A 15 -14.16 2.28 14.61
C LEU A 15 -12.75 1.70 14.44
N VAL A 16 -12.27 0.92 15.41
CA VAL A 16 -10.97 0.28 15.34
C VAL A 16 -10.91 -0.71 14.18
N LEU A 17 -11.95 -1.51 13.99
CA LEU A 17 -11.99 -2.50 12.92
C LEU A 17 -11.94 -1.85 11.53
N TYR A 18 -12.80 -0.86 11.29
CA TYR A 18 -12.79 -0.13 10.01
C TYR A 18 -11.52 0.70 9.84
N GLY A 19 -10.98 1.28 10.91
CA GLY A 19 -9.70 1.98 10.89
C GLY A 19 -8.54 1.06 10.51
N ALA A 20 -8.50 -0.16 11.07
CA ALA A 20 -7.50 -1.16 10.73
C ALA A 20 -7.62 -1.66 9.28
N ILE A 21 -8.85 -1.89 8.81
CA ILE A 21 -9.11 -2.27 7.41
C ILE A 21 -8.66 -1.13 6.48
N ALA A 22 -9.04 0.12 6.78
CA ALA A 22 -8.66 1.28 5.99
C ALA A 22 -7.13 1.49 5.97
N GLY A 23 -6.46 1.38 7.13
CA GLY A 23 -5.01 1.47 7.22
C GLY A 23 -4.31 0.35 6.45
N THR A 24 -4.84 -0.86 6.50
CA THR A 24 -4.31 -2.00 5.73
C THR A 24 -4.47 -1.77 4.22
N TYR A 25 -5.64 -1.27 3.80
CA TYR A 25 -5.96 -1.00 2.40
C TYR A 25 -5.18 0.20 1.82
N LEU A 26 -4.99 1.28 2.58
CA LEU A 26 -4.34 2.50 2.08
C LEU A 26 -2.82 2.50 2.25
N LEU A 27 -2.28 1.79 3.23
CA LEU A 27 -0.85 1.86 3.58
C LEU A 27 -0.16 0.51 3.46
N VAL A 28 -0.64 -0.51 4.17
CA VAL A 28 0.11 -1.78 4.34
C VAL A 28 0.19 -2.56 3.02
N VAL A 29 -0.94 -2.85 2.38
CA VAL A 29 -0.97 -3.62 1.13
C VAL A 29 -0.32 -2.84 -0.03
N PRO A 30 -0.62 -1.54 -0.26
CA PRO A 30 0.05 -0.75 -1.28
C PRO A 30 1.58 -0.69 -1.10
N ALA A 31 2.07 -0.52 0.13
CA ALA A 31 3.51 -0.54 0.39
C ALA A 31 4.12 -1.90 0.03
N ALA A 32 3.51 -3.00 0.47
CA ALA A 32 3.96 -4.35 0.15
C ALA A 32 4.01 -4.59 -1.38
N LEU A 33 2.98 -4.16 -2.11
CA LEU A 33 2.93 -4.25 -3.57
C LEU A 33 4.05 -3.44 -4.24
N LEU A 34 4.28 -2.20 -3.79
CA LEU A 34 5.35 -1.34 -4.31
C LEU A 34 6.73 -2.00 -4.17
N PHE A 35 7.03 -2.58 -3.00
CA PHE A 35 8.30 -3.29 -2.79
C PHE A 35 8.39 -4.61 -3.55
N TYR A 36 7.28 -5.34 -3.68
CA TYR A 36 7.22 -6.56 -4.49
C TYR A 36 7.53 -6.27 -5.97
N LEU A 37 6.85 -5.24 -6.51
CA LEU A 37 7.08 -4.76 -7.88
C LEU A 37 8.53 -4.33 -8.06
N LYS A 38 9.08 -3.52 -7.16
CA LYS A 38 10.50 -3.13 -7.21
C LYS A 38 11.43 -4.34 -7.30
N ALA A 39 11.16 -5.41 -6.54
CA ALA A 39 12.03 -6.58 -6.47
C ALA A 39 11.96 -7.46 -7.72
N ARG A 40 10.77 -7.63 -8.31
CA ARG A 40 10.56 -8.66 -9.35
C ARG A 40 10.11 -8.15 -10.72
N TRP A 41 9.92 -6.85 -10.91
CA TRP A 41 9.32 -6.28 -12.14
C TRP A 41 9.87 -6.82 -13.47
N ASN A 42 11.16 -7.14 -13.54
CA ASN A 42 11.79 -7.63 -14.77
C ASN A 42 11.68 -9.16 -14.97
N ASP A 43 11.33 -9.91 -13.92
CA ASP A 43 11.34 -11.38 -13.89
C ASP A 43 9.94 -11.98 -13.61
N VAL A 44 8.88 -11.20 -13.81
CA VAL A 44 7.49 -11.60 -13.54
C VAL A 44 6.91 -12.41 -14.70
N SER A 45 6.19 -13.50 -14.39
CA SER A 45 5.41 -14.26 -15.39
C SER A 45 4.21 -13.47 -15.93
N SER A 46 3.62 -13.88 -17.05
CA SER A 46 2.47 -13.20 -17.66
C SER A 46 1.23 -13.20 -16.75
N VAL A 47 0.92 -14.34 -16.12
CA VAL A 47 -0.22 -14.48 -15.21
C VAL A 47 -0.03 -13.62 -13.97
N GLU A 48 1.15 -13.67 -13.38
CA GLU A 48 1.49 -12.89 -12.19
C GLU A 48 1.46 -11.38 -12.50
N ARG A 49 1.96 -10.94 -13.66
CA ARG A 49 1.89 -9.54 -14.08
C ARG A 49 0.46 -9.05 -14.28
N THR A 50 -0.42 -9.86 -14.85
CA THR A 50 -1.86 -9.54 -14.94
C THR A 50 -2.50 -9.37 -13.58
N LEU A 51 -2.20 -10.27 -12.63
CA LEU A 51 -2.69 -10.15 -11.25
C LEU A 51 -2.17 -8.88 -10.59
N LEU A 52 -0.89 -8.57 -10.72
CA LEU A 52 -0.28 -7.37 -10.14
C LEU A 52 -0.92 -6.08 -10.67
N TYR A 53 -1.21 -6.00 -11.98
CA TYR A 53 -1.96 -4.87 -12.52
C TYR A 53 -3.35 -4.76 -11.91
N GLY A 54 -4.08 -5.89 -11.80
CA GLY A 54 -5.38 -5.92 -11.14
C GLY A 54 -5.31 -5.42 -9.70
N LEU A 55 -4.31 -5.88 -8.93
CA LEU A 55 -4.08 -5.46 -7.55
C LEU A 55 -3.73 -3.97 -7.46
N MET A 56 -2.89 -3.45 -8.36
CA MET A 56 -2.59 -2.01 -8.39
C MET A 56 -3.84 -1.16 -8.61
N PHE A 57 -4.83 -1.62 -9.39
CA PHE A 57 -6.10 -0.91 -9.55
C PHE A 57 -7.00 -1.02 -8.32
N VAL A 58 -7.10 -2.22 -7.72
CA VAL A 58 -7.87 -2.41 -6.47
C VAL A 58 -7.37 -1.51 -5.35
N PHE A 59 -6.06 -1.32 -5.25
CA PHE A 59 -5.40 -0.53 -4.21
C PHE A 59 -4.91 0.85 -4.69
N PHE A 60 -5.38 1.31 -5.85
CA PHE A 60 -4.90 2.54 -6.50
C PHE A 60 -4.91 3.79 -5.59
N PRO A 61 -5.94 4.04 -4.75
CA PRO A 61 -5.92 5.17 -3.84
C PRO A 61 -4.72 5.16 -2.88
N GLY A 62 -4.36 4.00 -2.35
CA GLY A 62 -3.19 3.85 -1.49
C GLY A 62 -1.88 4.00 -2.24
N MET A 63 -1.83 3.53 -3.49
CA MET A 63 -0.67 3.74 -4.37
C MET A 63 -0.40 5.24 -4.60
N LEU A 64 -1.46 6.04 -4.79
CA LEU A 64 -1.33 7.50 -4.92
C LEU A 64 -0.79 8.14 -3.64
N VAL A 65 -1.30 7.75 -2.47
CA VAL A 65 -0.85 8.27 -1.16
C VAL A 65 0.64 8.01 -0.94
N LEU A 66 1.13 6.82 -1.30
CA LEU A 66 2.54 6.46 -1.11
C LEU A 66 3.46 6.93 -2.24
N SER A 67 2.91 7.27 -3.41
CA SER A 67 3.69 7.62 -4.61
C SER A 67 4.72 8.75 -4.41
N PRO A 68 4.45 9.86 -3.67
CA PRO A 68 5.48 10.88 -3.46
C PRO A 68 6.55 10.48 -2.43
N LEU A 69 6.33 9.42 -1.65
CA LEU A 69 7.19 9.03 -0.54
C LEU A 69 8.28 8.02 -0.96
N VAL A 70 8.02 7.25 -2.01
CA VAL A 70 8.92 6.18 -2.46
C VAL A 70 9.74 6.63 -3.68
N ASN A 71 11.05 6.40 -3.64
CA ASN A 71 11.93 6.64 -4.78
C ASN A 71 12.65 5.34 -5.18
N PHE A 72 12.15 4.70 -6.24
CA PHE A 72 12.73 3.45 -6.78
C PHE A 72 13.68 3.68 -7.95
N ARG A 73 14.34 4.84 -7.98
CA ARG A 73 15.41 5.11 -8.93
C ARG A 73 16.52 4.05 -8.80
N PRO A 74 16.98 3.46 -9.92
CA PRO A 74 18.15 2.60 -9.91
C PRO A 74 19.35 3.30 -9.29
N GLN A 75 20.11 2.56 -8.47
CA GLN A 75 21.32 3.09 -7.87
C GLN A 75 22.43 3.23 -8.92
N PRO A 76 23.33 4.21 -8.78
CA PRO A 76 24.49 4.34 -9.67
C PRO A 76 25.29 3.05 -9.72
N ARG A 77 25.75 2.67 -10.91
CA ARG A 77 26.65 1.53 -11.09
C ARG A 77 28.05 1.91 -10.58
N PRO A 78 28.78 1.02 -9.89
CA PRO A 78 30.17 1.27 -9.55
C PRO A 78 31.00 1.42 -10.83
N LEU A 79 31.92 2.39 -10.83
CA LEU A 79 32.78 2.69 -11.98
C LEU A 79 34.04 1.81 -12.03
N LYS A 80 34.25 0.95 -11.02
CA LYS A 80 35.40 0.07 -10.93
C LYS A 80 34.96 -1.35 -11.31
N SER A 81 35.68 -1.94 -12.27
CA SER A 81 35.57 -3.34 -12.68
C SER A 81 36.15 -4.29 -11.63
#